data_AF-A7B8I7-F1
#
_entry.id   AF-A7B8I7-F1
#
_cell.length_a   1.000
_cell.length_b   1.000
_cell.length_c   1.000
_cell.angle_alpha   90.00
_cell.angle_beta   90.00
_cell.angle_gamma   90.00
#
_symmetry.space_group_name_H-M   'P 1'
#
loop_
_entity.id
_entity.type
_entity.pdbx_description
1 polymer ?
#
loop_
_entity_poly.entity_id
_entity_poly.type
_entity_poly.pdbx_seq_one_letter_code
_entity_poly.pdbx_strand_id
1 'polypeptide(L)'
;MIGFYDYTVVLTYISFTSSIIGIFCAVTGHPKWAVFCLALSGLCDMFDGKIARTKKNRTEDEKQFGIQIDSLCDVVCFGVFPIVLCYELGMRRIYSMAILVLYGLAGVIRLGYFNVMETKRQQETSENRKYYQGLPITSMSVVLPLLFVVSLILPGYHWFLYALHITVAVVGILFVADFKFRKPTNKELAVLVGIVGVAVLFILFYNGGWWEFCRARFFRHM
;
A
#
# COMPACT_ATOMS: atom_id res chain seq x y z
N MET A 1 -26.35 -15.54 -1.04
CA MET A 1 -25.49 -14.50 -1.65
C MET A 1 -24.21 -15.19 -2.13
N ILE A 2 -23.64 -14.79 -3.26
CA ILE A 2 -22.36 -15.34 -3.73
C ILE A 2 -21.24 -14.68 -2.91
N GLY A 3 -20.26 -15.47 -2.46
CA GLY A 3 -19.08 -15.01 -1.71
C GLY A 3 -19.09 -15.37 -0.22
N PHE A 4 -17.92 -15.22 0.41
CA PHE A 4 -17.72 -15.39 1.85
C PHE A 4 -17.65 -14.01 2.53
N TYR A 5 -18.22 -13.90 3.73
CA TYR A 5 -18.38 -12.63 4.47
C TYR A 5 -17.91 -12.74 5.93
N ASP A 6 -17.08 -13.73 6.22
CA ASP A 6 -16.57 -13.94 7.57
C ASP A 6 -15.64 -12.83 8.01
N TYR A 7 -15.40 -12.75 9.33
CA TYR A 7 -14.46 -11.80 9.92
C TYR A 7 -13.03 -11.91 9.36
N THR A 8 -12.69 -13.02 8.69
CA THR A 8 -11.40 -13.25 8.02
C THR A 8 -11.25 -12.59 6.66
N VAL A 9 -12.30 -11.98 6.11
CA VAL A 9 -12.27 -11.22 4.84
C VAL A 9 -12.89 -9.82 4.97
N VAL A 10 -13.61 -9.56 6.06
CA VAL A 10 -14.16 -8.23 6.36
C VAL A 10 -13.07 -7.16 6.43
N LEU A 11 -11.88 -7.50 6.95
CA LEU A 11 -10.76 -6.55 6.97
C LEU A 11 -10.23 -6.24 5.58
N THR A 12 -10.17 -7.22 4.68
CA THR A 12 -9.87 -7.01 3.26
C THR A 12 -10.88 -6.02 2.65
N TYR A 13 -12.17 -6.20 2.93
CA TYR A 13 -13.21 -5.31 2.42
C TYR A 13 -13.10 -3.89 2.98
N ILE A 14 -12.81 -3.74 4.27
CA ILE A 14 -12.57 -2.42 4.88
C ILE A 14 -11.34 -1.75 4.26
N SER A 15 -10.26 -2.51 4.04
CA SER A 15 -9.04 -2.02 3.37
C SER A 15 -9.35 -1.51 1.97
N PHE A 16 -10.12 -2.27 1.20
CA PHE A 16 -10.60 -1.87 -0.13
C PHE A 16 -11.45 -0.61 -0.07
N THR A 17 -12.45 -0.55 0.81
CA THR A 17 -13.31 0.64 0.97
C THR A 17 -12.49 1.87 1.34
N SER A 18 -11.56 1.74 2.29
CA SER A 18 -10.66 2.84 2.67
C SER A 18 -9.85 3.33 1.48
N SER A 19 -9.32 2.41 0.67
CA SER A 19 -8.52 2.76 -0.52
C SER A 19 -9.33 3.47 -1.60
N ILE A 20 -10.58 3.04 -1.84
CA ILE A 20 -11.48 3.73 -2.79
C ILE A 20 -11.81 5.14 -2.31
N ILE A 21 -12.13 5.32 -1.02
CA ILE A 21 -12.33 6.66 -0.43
C ILE A 21 -11.06 7.50 -0.57
N GLY A 22 -9.89 6.90 -0.33
CA GLY A 22 -8.60 7.55 -0.50
C GLY A 22 -8.32 7.99 -1.94
N ILE A 23 -8.70 7.18 -2.94
CA ILE A 23 -8.65 7.56 -4.36
C ILE A 23 -9.53 8.79 -4.60
N PHE A 24 -10.77 8.79 -4.09
CA PHE A 24 -11.65 9.95 -4.19
C PHE A 24 -11.04 11.20 -3.54
N CYS A 25 -10.41 11.06 -2.37
CA CYS A 25 -9.69 12.15 -1.75
C CYS A 25 -8.52 12.65 -2.60
N ALA A 26 -7.75 11.76 -3.23
CA ALA A 26 -6.63 12.13 -4.08
C ALA A 26 -7.09 12.96 -5.29
N VAL A 27 -8.12 12.47 -6.01
CA VAL A 27 -8.64 13.12 -7.22
C VAL A 27 -9.50 14.35 -6.92
N THR A 28 -9.93 14.57 -5.68
CA THR A 28 -10.64 15.80 -5.28
C THR A 28 -9.72 16.84 -4.64
N GLY A 29 -8.40 16.64 -4.69
CA GLY A 29 -7.42 17.60 -4.18
C GLY A 29 -7.25 17.57 -2.65
N HIS A 30 -7.57 16.44 -2.01
CA HIS A 30 -7.41 16.20 -0.56
C HIS A 30 -6.30 15.17 -0.28
N PRO A 31 -5.02 15.45 -0.60
CA PRO A 31 -3.93 14.48 -0.50
C PRO A 31 -3.67 14.00 0.94
N LYS A 32 -3.90 14.85 1.95
CA LYS A 32 -3.75 14.47 3.37
C LYS A 32 -4.66 13.29 3.74
N TRP A 33 -5.93 13.38 3.33
CA TRP A 33 -6.92 12.34 3.58
C TRP A 33 -6.65 11.10 2.75
N ALA A 34 -6.16 11.25 1.52
CA ALA A 34 -5.70 10.12 0.72
C ALA A 34 -4.55 9.35 1.41
N VAL A 35 -3.54 10.05 1.92
CA VAL A 35 -2.43 9.42 2.65
C VAL A 35 -2.91 8.74 3.93
N PHE A 36 -3.86 9.34 4.66
CA PHE A 36 -4.51 8.70 5.81
C PHE A 36 -5.21 7.39 5.41
N CYS A 37 -6.04 7.43 4.36
CA CYS A 37 -6.75 6.25 3.86
C CYS A 37 -5.80 5.13 3.42
N LEU A 38 -4.66 5.48 2.81
CA LEU A 38 -3.63 4.52 2.41
C LEU A 38 -2.97 3.85 3.62
N ALA A 39 -2.63 4.64 4.65
CA ALA A 39 -2.07 4.11 5.88
C ALA A 39 -3.08 3.23 6.64
N LEU A 40 -4.36 3.63 6.65
CA LEU A 40 -5.44 2.85 7.25
C LEU A 40 -5.64 1.50 6.53
N SER A 41 -5.62 1.52 5.19
CA SER A 41 -5.66 0.31 4.36
C SER A 41 -4.50 -0.64 4.68
N GLY A 42 -3.26 -0.12 4.77
CA GLY A 42 -2.09 -0.91 5.19
C GLY A 42 -2.20 -1.47 6.62
N LEU A 43 -2.82 -0.73 7.53
CA LEU A 43 -3.08 -1.20 8.89
C LEU A 43 -4.06 -2.38 8.89
N CYS A 44 -5.16 -2.26 8.13
CA CYS A 44 -6.16 -3.32 7.97
C CYS A 44 -5.54 -4.59 7.39
N ASP A 45 -4.75 -4.50 6.32
CA ASP A 45 -4.04 -5.61 5.70
C ASP A 45 -3.12 -6.36 6.69
N MET A 46 -2.32 -5.59 7.45
CA MET A 46 -1.41 -6.17 8.43
C MET A 46 -2.16 -6.96 9.53
N PHE A 47 -3.37 -6.53 9.90
CA PHE A 47 -4.21 -7.25 10.85
C PHE A 47 -4.98 -8.40 10.22
N ASP A 48 -5.36 -8.30 8.95
CA ASP A 48 -6.11 -9.34 8.24
C ASP A 48 -5.33 -10.65 8.19
N GLY A 49 -4.06 -10.59 7.80
CA GLY A 49 -3.18 -11.76 7.79
C GLY A 49 -2.95 -12.40 9.18
N LYS A 50 -3.15 -11.66 10.27
CA LYS A 50 -3.11 -12.21 11.64
C LYS A 50 -4.45 -12.81 12.04
N ILE A 51 -5.54 -12.13 11.74
CA ILE A 51 -6.91 -12.55 12.08
C ILE A 51 -7.30 -13.79 11.28
N ALA A 52 -6.94 -13.86 10.00
CA ALA A 52 -7.10 -15.03 9.16
C ALA A 52 -6.44 -16.30 9.76
N ARG A 53 -5.36 -16.16 10.52
CA ARG A 53 -4.66 -17.28 11.21
C ARG A 53 -5.31 -17.70 12.52
N THR A 54 -6.22 -16.90 13.08
CA THR A 54 -6.91 -17.22 14.35
C THR A 54 -8.10 -18.15 14.14
N LYS A 55 -8.67 -18.21 12.93
CA LYS A 55 -9.80 -19.10 12.61
C LYS A 55 -9.31 -20.54 12.51
N LYS A 56 -9.52 -21.32 13.58
CA LYS A 56 -9.13 -22.75 13.65
C LYS A 56 -9.94 -23.68 12.74
N ASN A 57 -11.18 -23.31 12.40
CA ASN A 57 -12.12 -24.13 11.62
C ASN A 57 -12.44 -23.48 10.27
N ARG A 58 -11.42 -23.06 9.52
CA ARG A 58 -11.61 -22.48 8.18
C ARG A 58 -11.69 -23.61 7.15
N THR A 59 -12.72 -23.60 6.30
CA THR A 59 -12.80 -24.58 5.19
C THR A 59 -11.73 -24.27 4.15
N GLU A 60 -11.37 -25.26 3.33
CA GLU A 60 -10.38 -25.03 2.27
C GLU A 60 -10.90 -24.00 1.26
N ASP A 61 -12.19 -24.03 0.92
CA ASP A 61 -12.83 -23.05 0.05
C ASP A 61 -12.76 -21.62 0.61
N GLU A 62 -13.03 -21.43 1.90
CA GLU A 62 -12.92 -20.13 2.58
C GLU A 62 -11.48 -19.59 2.57
N LYS A 63 -10.49 -20.50 2.67
CA LYS A 63 -9.07 -20.16 2.66
C LYS A 63 -8.63 -19.77 1.25
N GLN A 64 -8.96 -20.57 0.24
CA GLN A 64 -8.64 -20.27 -1.16
C GLN A 64 -9.31 -18.98 -1.63
N PHE A 65 -10.59 -18.80 -1.33
CA PHE A 65 -11.30 -17.56 -1.63
C PHE A 65 -10.63 -16.36 -0.96
N GLY A 66 -10.28 -16.49 0.33
CA GLY A 66 -9.57 -15.44 1.08
C GLY A 66 -8.25 -15.01 0.43
N ILE A 67 -7.44 -15.97 -0.01
CA ILE A 67 -6.17 -15.68 -0.68
C ILE A 67 -6.39 -14.91 -2.00
N GLN A 68 -7.40 -15.32 -2.78
CA GLN A 68 -7.69 -14.66 -4.06
C GLN A 68 -8.27 -13.25 -3.88
N ILE A 69 -9.22 -13.08 -2.96
CA ILE A 69 -9.85 -11.77 -2.74
C ILE A 69 -8.85 -10.77 -2.14
N ASP A 70 -7.99 -11.21 -1.22
CA ASP A 70 -6.90 -10.43 -0.65
C ASP A 70 -5.96 -9.90 -1.74
N SER A 71 -5.50 -10.80 -2.62
CA SER A 71 -4.62 -10.41 -3.73
C SER A 71 -5.26 -9.45 -4.72
N LEU A 72 -6.54 -9.62 -5.03
CA LEU A 72 -7.29 -8.70 -5.90
C LEU A 72 -7.46 -7.32 -5.25
N CYS A 73 -7.79 -7.30 -3.96
CA CYS A 73 -7.89 -6.06 -3.19
C CYS A 73 -6.52 -5.38 -3.06
N ASP A 74 -5.43 -6.11 -2.85
CA ASP A 74 -4.06 -5.59 -2.78
C ASP A 74 -3.62 -4.86 -4.04
N VAL A 75 -3.97 -5.38 -5.22
CA VAL A 75 -3.71 -4.69 -6.50
C VAL A 75 -4.37 -3.32 -6.51
N VAL A 76 -5.59 -3.20 -6.00
CA VAL A 76 -6.30 -1.91 -5.95
C VAL A 76 -5.74 -1.01 -4.84
N CYS A 77 -5.56 -1.55 -3.64
CA CYS A 77 -5.18 -0.81 -2.43
C CYS A 77 -3.73 -0.31 -2.47
N PHE A 78 -2.80 -1.11 -2.98
CA PHE A 78 -1.37 -0.84 -2.94
C PHE A 78 -0.71 -0.77 -4.33
N GLY A 79 -1.40 -1.20 -5.38
CA GLY A 79 -1.00 -0.94 -6.77
C GLY A 79 -1.64 0.34 -7.31
N VAL A 80 -2.95 0.29 -7.58
CA VAL A 80 -3.70 1.35 -8.26
C VAL A 80 -3.79 2.62 -7.43
N PHE A 81 -4.13 2.52 -6.15
CA PHE A 81 -4.30 3.70 -5.32
C PHE A 81 -3.00 4.54 -5.21
N PRO A 82 -1.82 3.98 -4.90
CA PRO A 82 -0.57 4.74 -4.97
C PRO A 82 -0.28 5.34 -6.34
N ILE A 83 -0.63 4.66 -7.44
CA ILE A 83 -0.49 5.22 -8.80
C ILE A 83 -1.28 6.51 -8.94
N VAL A 84 -2.57 6.47 -8.59
CA VAL A 84 -3.46 7.63 -8.68
C VAL A 84 -2.98 8.74 -7.75
N LEU A 85 -2.63 8.42 -6.51
CA LEU A 85 -2.13 9.38 -5.55
C LEU A 85 -0.86 10.07 -6.06
N CYS A 86 0.13 9.31 -6.55
CA CYS A 86 1.37 9.90 -7.07
C CYS A 86 1.14 10.74 -8.33
N TYR A 87 0.23 10.32 -9.21
CA TYR A 87 -0.17 11.08 -10.39
C TYR A 87 -0.76 12.45 -10.00
N GLU A 88 -1.69 12.47 -9.05
CA GLU A 88 -2.31 13.70 -8.55
C GLU A 88 -1.33 14.59 -7.78
N LEU A 89 -0.30 14.00 -7.17
CA LEU A 89 0.77 14.76 -6.52
C LEU A 89 1.76 15.41 -7.49
N GLY A 90 1.69 15.10 -8.79
CA GLY A 90 2.44 15.81 -9.84
C GLY A 90 3.24 14.93 -10.79
N MET A 91 3.15 13.60 -10.70
CA MET A 91 3.78 12.65 -11.63
C MET A 91 3.04 12.57 -12.98
N ARG A 92 2.84 13.72 -13.66
CA ARG A 92 1.99 13.86 -14.85
C ARG A 92 2.71 13.84 -16.20
N ARG A 93 4.04 13.78 -16.22
CA ARG A 93 4.81 13.73 -17.48
C ARG A 93 4.89 12.29 -17.99
N ILE A 94 5.18 12.11 -19.28
CA ILE A 94 5.25 10.79 -19.92
C ILE A 94 6.21 9.84 -19.19
N TYR A 95 7.41 10.32 -18.81
CA TYR A 95 8.36 9.50 -18.06
C TYR A 95 7.84 9.15 -16.65
N SER A 96 7.06 10.04 -16.03
CA SER A 96 6.43 9.80 -14.73
C SER A 96 5.35 8.70 -14.85
N MET A 97 4.52 8.78 -15.88
CA MET A 97 3.51 7.75 -16.18
C MET A 97 4.17 6.39 -16.45
N ALA A 98 5.29 6.35 -17.18
CA ALA A 98 6.05 5.12 -17.39
C ALA A 98 6.51 4.49 -16.07
N ILE A 99 7.03 5.29 -15.13
CA ILE A 99 7.42 4.83 -13.79
C ILE A 99 6.21 4.26 -13.03
N LEU A 100 5.05 4.93 -13.08
CA LEU A 100 3.83 4.49 -12.42
C LEU A 100 3.30 3.16 -13.01
N VAL A 101 3.35 3.02 -14.34
CA VAL A 101 2.97 1.78 -15.03
C VAL A 101 3.90 0.64 -14.64
N LEU A 102 5.22 0.87 -14.63
CA LEU A 102 6.20 -0.13 -14.22
C LEU A 102 6.03 -0.53 -12.75
N TYR A 103 5.75 0.42 -11.86
CA TYR A 103 5.41 0.16 -10.46
C TYR A 103 4.17 -0.75 -10.33
N GLY A 104 3.08 -0.42 -11.05
CA GLY A 104 1.86 -1.22 -11.02
C GLY A 104 2.07 -2.64 -11.56
N LEU A 105 2.77 -2.75 -12.70
CA LEU A 105 3.11 -4.03 -13.32
C LEU A 105 3.97 -4.89 -12.38
N ALA A 106 4.99 -4.29 -11.75
CA ALA A 106 5.81 -4.95 -10.75
C ALA A 106 4.99 -5.48 -9.57
N GLY A 107 4.01 -4.71 -9.09
CA GLY A 107 3.09 -5.14 -8.03
C GLY A 107 2.25 -6.36 -8.44
N VAL A 108 1.68 -6.36 -9.64
CA VAL A 108 0.88 -7.48 -10.16
C VAL A 108 1.73 -8.73 -10.37
N ILE A 109 2.90 -8.61 -10.99
CA ILE A 109 3.85 -9.73 -11.18
C ILE A 109 4.20 -10.35 -9.84
N ARG A 110 4.49 -9.51 -8.85
CA ARG A 110 4.88 -9.95 -7.51
C ARG A 110 3.77 -10.71 -6.80
N LEU A 111 2.54 -10.22 -6.83
CA LEU A 111 1.38 -10.91 -6.24
C LEU A 111 1.11 -12.24 -6.94
N GLY A 112 1.13 -12.27 -8.27
CA GLY A 112 0.97 -13.49 -9.05
C GLY A 112 2.05 -14.53 -8.74
N TYR A 113 3.33 -14.12 -8.72
CA TYR A 113 4.44 -14.99 -8.35
C TYR A 113 4.30 -15.54 -6.94
N PHE A 114 3.97 -14.68 -5.98
CA PHE A 114 3.81 -15.10 -4.58
C PHE A 114 2.68 -16.11 -4.41
N ASN A 115 1.51 -15.89 -5.01
CA ASN A 115 0.37 -16.79 -4.94
C ASN A 115 0.67 -18.17 -5.52
N VAL A 116 1.31 -18.22 -6.70
CA VAL A 116 1.66 -19.50 -7.35
C VAL A 116 2.74 -20.25 -6.56
N MET A 117 3.80 -19.55 -6.15
CA MET A 117 4.91 -20.18 -5.41
C MET A 117 4.49 -20.62 -4.00
N GLU A 118 3.63 -19.85 -3.33
CA GLU A 118 3.08 -20.26 -2.04
C GLU A 118 2.18 -21.49 -2.16
N THR A 119 1.35 -21.56 -3.21
CA THR A 119 0.49 -22.73 -3.47
C THR A 119 1.31 -23.99 -3.70
N LYS A 120 2.33 -23.95 -4.59
CA LYS A 120 3.22 -25.10 -4.84
C LYS A 120 3.92 -25.55 -3.56
N ARG A 121 4.41 -24.62 -2.76
CA ARG A 121 5.12 -24.94 -1.51
C ARG A 121 4.20 -25.56 -0.45
N GLN A 122 2.95 -25.10 -0.32
CA GLN A 122 1.99 -25.70 0.62
C GLN A 122 1.70 -27.17 0.28
N GLN A 123 1.89 -27.57 -0.98
CA GLN A 123 1.80 -28.97 -1.42
C GLN A 123 3.07 -29.78 -1.08
N GLU A 124 4.24 -29.12 -0.98
CA GLU A 124 5.54 -29.76 -0.77
C GLU A 124 5.98 -29.83 0.72
N THR A 125 5.64 -28.86 1.57
CA THR A 125 6.13 -28.81 2.97
C THR A 125 5.22 -28.03 3.92
N SER A 126 5.00 -28.56 5.12
CA SER A 126 4.15 -27.99 6.18
C SER A 126 4.86 -26.96 7.10
N GLU A 127 6.16 -26.72 6.94
CA GLU A 127 6.92 -25.80 7.79
C GLU A 127 6.59 -24.31 7.55
N ASN A 128 6.64 -23.51 8.62
CA ASN A 128 6.41 -22.05 8.57
C ASN A 128 7.67 -21.29 8.12
N ARG A 129 7.54 -20.36 7.15
CA ARG A 129 8.67 -19.51 6.70
C ARG A 129 9.16 -18.55 7.79
N LYS A 130 10.50 -18.41 7.91
CA LYS A 130 11.18 -17.32 8.63
C LYS A 130 11.50 -16.08 7.77
N TYR A 131 11.44 -16.17 6.43
CA TYR A 131 11.83 -15.11 5.49
C TYR A 131 10.84 -14.98 4.32
N TYR A 132 10.50 -13.75 3.91
CA TYR A 132 9.81 -13.44 2.65
C TYR A 132 10.82 -13.32 1.51
N GLN A 133 10.34 -13.45 0.26
CA GLN A 133 11.11 -13.18 -0.94
C GLN A 133 10.54 -11.89 -1.54
N GLY A 134 11.35 -10.82 -1.60
CA GLY A 134 10.93 -9.47 -1.99
C GLY A 134 10.23 -8.64 -0.89
N LEU A 135 10.06 -7.33 -1.14
CA LEU A 135 9.48 -6.33 -0.21
C LEU A 135 7.96 -6.22 -0.33
N PRO A 136 7.09 -6.60 0.62
CA PRO A 136 5.61 -6.67 0.46
C PRO A 136 4.97 -5.51 -0.32
N ILE A 137 3.93 -5.76 -1.15
CA ILE A 137 3.26 -4.69 -1.92
C ILE A 137 2.69 -3.61 -0.98
N THR A 138 2.25 -4.03 0.20
CA THR A 138 1.72 -3.20 1.28
C THR A 138 2.74 -2.21 1.85
N SER A 139 4.04 -2.37 1.55
CA SER A 139 5.09 -1.45 1.99
C SER A 139 4.88 -0.02 1.50
N MET A 140 4.17 0.17 0.39
CA MET A 140 3.85 1.51 -0.11
C MET A 140 2.97 2.32 0.86
N SER A 141 2.15 1.62 1.67
CA SER A 141 1.33 2.25 2.72
C SER A 141 2.13 2.84 3.88
N VAL A 142 3.39 2.44 4.02
CA VAL A 142 4.34 2.95 5.02
C VAL A 142 5.24 4.01 4.39
N VAL A 143 5.78 3.71 3.21
CA VAL A 143 6.77 4.56 2.54
C VAL A 143 6.18 5.92 2.15
N LEU A 144 4.96 5.96 1.60
CA LEU A 144 4.36 7.23 1.16
C LEU A 144 4.04 8.19 2.32
N PRO A 145 3.40 7.78 3.43
CA PRO A 145 3.22 8.68 4.57
C PRO A 145 4.54 9.23 5.13
N LEU A 146 5.59 8.40 5.20
CA LEU A 146 6.90 8.85 5.66
C LEU A 146 7.53 9.85 4.69
N LEU A 147 7.44 9.59 3.38
CA LEU A 147 7.90 10.53 2.37
C LEU A 147 7.16 11.88 2.47
N PHE A 148 5.87 11.88 2.79
CA PHE A 148 5.10 13.09 3.05
C PHE A 148 5.62 13.90 4.24
N VAL A 149 5.98 13.24 5.35
CA VAL A 149 6.60 13.94 6.48
C VAL A 149 7.98 14.47 6.10
N VAL A 150 8.81 13.66 5.44
CA VAL A 150 10.13 14.09 4.95
C VAL A 150 10.01 15.27 4.00
N SER A 151 8.94 15.38 3.21
CA SER A 151 8.74 16.48 2.29
C SER A 151 8.73 17.88 2.93
N LEU A 152 8.52 17.96 4.24
CA LEU A 152 8.52 19.21 5.01
C LEU A 152 9.92 19.79 5.24
N ILE A 153 10.94 18.93 5.24
CA ILE A 153 12.34 19.36 5.39
C ILE A 153 12.97 19.65 4.03
N LEU A 154 12.28 19.32 2.93
CA LEU A 154 12.80 19.54 1.59
C LEU A 154 12.67 21.02 1.21
N PRO A 155 13.66 21.60 0.51
CA PRO A 155 13.68 23.04 0.20
C PRO A 155 12.53 23.53 -0.69
N GLY A 156 11.77 22.62 -1.31
CA GLY A 156 10.61 22.98 -2.13
C GLY A 156 9.96 21.79 -2.85
N TYR A 157 8.84 22.08 -3.51
CA TYR A 157 8.00 21.08 -4.19
C TYR A 157 8.74 20.27 -5.27
N HIS A 158 9.68 20.87 -5.99
CA HIS A 158 10.46 20.15 -7.00
C HIS A 158 11.36 19.06 -6.39
N TRP A 159 11.95 19.32 -5.22
CA TRP A 159 12.72 18.32 -4.47
C TRP A 159 11.85 17.17 -4.00
N PHE A 160 10.64 17.48 -3.52
CA PHE A 160 9.65 16.47 -3.21
C PHE A 160 9.30 15.60 -4.44
N LEU A 161 9.09 16.22 -5.60
CA LEU A 161 8.81 15.47 -6.83
C LEU A 161 9.97 14.55 -7.20
N TYR A 162 11.23 14.99 -7.11
CA TYR A 162 12.37 14.11 -7.37
C TYR A 162 12.41 12.93 -6.40
N ALA A 163 12.23 13.19 -5.09
CA ALA A 163 12.17 12.14 -4.09
C ALA A 163 11.02 11.15 -4.35
N LEU A 164 9.84 11.65 -4.78
CA LEU A 164 8.69 10.83 -5.14
C LEU A 164 8.98 9.90 -6.33
N HIS A 165 9.57 10.42 -7.42
CA HIS A 165 9.94 9.60 -8.59
C HIS A 165 10.93 8.51 -8.22
N ILE A 166 11.98 8.86 -7.47
CA ILE A 166 13.00 7.90 -7.01
C ILE A 166 12.34 6.84 -6.13
N THR A 167 11.50 7.26 -5.18
CA THR A 167 10.83 6.33 -4.25
C THR A 167 9.95 5.33 -4.99
N VAL A 168 9.08 5.79 -5.90
CA VAL A 168 8.18 4.90 -6.66
C VAL A 168 8.98 3.93 -7.53
N ALA A 169 10.02 4.42 -8.21
CA ALA A 169 10.88 3.58 -9.05
C ALA A 169 11.62 2.51 -8.22
N VAL A 170 12.22 2.91 -7.10
CA VAL A 170 12.95 1.99 -6.20
C VAL A 170 12.01 0.96 -5.61
N VAL A 171 10.85 1.36 -5.09
CA VAL A 171 9.86 0.42 -4.53
C VAL A 171 9.37 -0.56 -5.60
N GLY A 172 9.08 -0.09 -6.82
CA GLY A 172 8.70 -0.94 -7.95
C GLY A 172 9.77 -1.98 -8.28
N ILE A 173 11.05 -1.59 -8.33
CA ILE A 173 12.16 -2.52 -8.53
C ILE A 173 12.24 -3.53 -7.38
N LEU A 174 12.10 -3.09 -6.13
CA LEU A 174 12.15 -3.95 -4.94
C LEU A 174 10.99 -4.96 -4.86
N PHE A 175 9.89 -4.75 -5.60
CA PHE A 175 8.82 -5.75 -5.69
C PHE A 175 9.23 -6.98 -6.49
N VAL A 176 10.07 -6.81 -7.52
CA VAL A 176 10.50 -7.90 -8.42
C VAL A 176 11.93 -8.35 -8.13
N ALA A 177 12.71 -7.58 -7.38
CA ALA A 177 14.06 -7.94 -6.97
C ALA A 177 14.07 -9.20 -6.09
N ASP A 178 14.93 -10.15 -6.45
CA ASP A 178 15.10 -11.39 -5.70
C ASP A 178 16.04 -11.19 -4.51
N PHE A 179 15.47 -10.82 -3.36
CA PHE A 179 16.19 -10.78 -2.09
C PHE A 179 15.35 -11.37 -0.96
N LYS A 180 16.04 -11.96 0.02
CA LYS A 180 15.40 -12.52 1.22
C LYS A 180 15.09 -11.41 2.21
N PHE A 181 13.83 -11.00 2.29
CA PHE A 181 13.36 -10.03 3.27
C PHE A 181 13.00 -10.75 4.58
N ARG A 182 13.68 -10.39 5.69
CA ARG A 182 13.35 -10.96 7.01
C ARG A 182 11.94 -10.51 7.42
N LYS A 183 11.11 -11.46 7.84
CA LYS A 183 9.80 -11.12 8.40
C LYS A 183 9.98 -10.28 9.67
N PRO A 184 9.46 -9.04 9.72
CA PRO A 184 9.55 -8.23 10.92
C PRO A 184 8.78 -8.89 12.07
N THR A 185 9.33 -8.76 13.26
CA THR A 185 8.78 -9.26 14.51
C THR A 185 7.53 -8.45 14.88
N ASN A 186 6.61 -9.03 15.66
CA ASN A 186 5.42 -8.30 16.14
C ASN A 186 5.75 -6.98 16.84
N LYS A 187 6.88 -6.92 17.57
CA LYS A 187 7.37 -5.68 18.20
C LYS A 187 7.79 -4.62 17.17
N GLU A 188 8.52 -5.04 16.13
CA GLU A 188 8.97 -4.15 15.05
C GLU A 188 7.79 -3.62 14.23
N LEU A 189 6.80 -4.48 13.95
CA LEU A 189 5.55 -4.08 13.31
C LEU A 189 4.76 -3.07 14.17
N ALA A 190 4.68 -3.28 15.48
CA ALA A 190 3.99 -2.34 16.38
C ALA A 190 4.70 -0.97 16.41
N VAL A 191 6.03 -0.95 16.44
CA VAL A 191 6.82 0.29 16.33
C VAL A 191 6.56 0.97 14.98
N LEU A 192 6.56 0.21 13.88
CA LEU A 192 6.31 0.76 12.55
C LEU A 192 4.93 1.39 12.44
N VAL A 193 3.89 0.73 12.94
CA VAL A 193 2.53 1.29 13.02
C VAL A 193 2.50 2.54 13.88
N GLY A 194 3.20 2.55 15.01
CA GLY A 194 3.30 3.74 15.86
C GLY A 194 3.92 4.93 15.11
N ILE A 195 5.03 4.70 14.41
CA ILE A 195 5.72 5.74 13.62
C ILE A 195 4.81 6.25 12.51
N VAL A 196 4.18 5.36 11.73
CA VAL A 196 3.26 5.74 10.65
C VAL A 196 2.03 6.47 11.20
N GLY A 197 1.48 6.02 12.32
CA GLY A 197 0.36 6.67 12.98
C GLY A 197 0.70 8.11 13.42
N VAL A 198 1.85 8.31 14.04
CA VAL A 198 2.35 9.65 14.40
C VAL A 198 2.57 10.51 13.14
N ALA A 199 3.18 9.95 12.10
CA ALA A 199 3.40 10.64 10.83
C ALA A 199 2.09 11.10 10.19
N VAL A 200 1.08 10.24 10.14
CA VAL A 200 -0.24 10.54 9.57
C VAL A 200 -0.99 11.58 10.41
N LEU A 201 -1.01 11.43 11.74
CA LEU A 201 -1.61 12.44 12.62
C LEU A 201 -0.94 13.80 12.42
N PHE A 202 0.39 13.82 12.35
CA PHE A 202 1.15 15.02 12.07
C PHE A 202 0.73 15.65 10.72
N ILE A 203 0.64 14.86 9.64
CA ILE A 203 0.21 15.34 8.31
C ILE A 203 -1.21 15.94 8.35
N LEU A 204 -2.13 15.31 9.09
CA LEU A 204 -3.51 15.78 9.19
C LEU A 204 -3.61 17.14 9.90
N PHE A 205 -2.92 17.30 11.03
CA PHE A 205 -2.99 18.53 11.85
C PHE A 205 -2.04 19.64 11.39
N TYR A 206 -0.99 19.34 10.62
CA TYR A 206 -0.05 20.33 10.13
C TYR A 206 -0.59 21.09 8.90
N ASN A 207 -0.79 22.40 9.03
CA ASN A 207 -1.40 23.25 7.99
C ASN A 207 -0.39 24.10 7.18
N GLY A 208 0.92 23.96 7.42
CA GLY A 208 1.96 24.81 6.82
C GLY A 208 2.73 24.20 5.64
N GLY A 209 2.24 23.14 4.99
CA GLY A 209 2.98 22.41 3.95
C GLY A 209 2.66 22.85 2.51
N TRP A 210 3.56 22.52 1.57
CA TRP A 210 3.36 22.75 0.12
C TRP A 210 2.13 22.03 -0.44
N TRP A 211 1.56 21.06 0.29
CA TRP A 211 0.32 20.39 -0.10
C TRP A 211 -0.91 21.32 -0.10
N GLU A 212 -0.87 22.47 0.59
CA GLU A 212 -1.91 23.50 0.44
C GLU A 212 -1.89 24.09 -0.99
N PHE A 213 -0.72 24.14 -1.64
CA PHE A 213 -0.62 24.52 -3.06
C PHE A 213 -1.23 23.47 -4.00
N CYS A 214 -1.23 22.18 -3.65
CA CYS A 214 -1.93 21.16 -4.44
C CYS A 214 -3.45 21.40 -4.45
N ARG A 215 -4.03 21.84 -3.32
CA ARG A 215 -5.44 22.27 -3.25
C ARG A 215 -5.71 23.43 -4.23
N ALA A 216 -4.85 24.45 -4.23
CA ALA A 216 -4.99 25.63 -5.09
C ALA A 216 -4.74 25.37 -6.58
N ARG A 217 -3.94 24.34 -6.93
CA ARG A 217 -3.68 23.95 -8.32
C ARG A 217 -4.87 23.22 -8.94
N PHE A 218 -5.63 22.47 -8.14
CA PHE A 218 -6.81 21.73 -8.60
C PHE A 218 -7.95 22.69 -9.01
N PHE A 219 -8.20 23.73 -8.21
CA PHE A 219 -9.18 24.79 -8.54
C PHE A 219 -8.78 25.71 -9.70
N ARG A 220 -7.54 25.64 -10.19
CA ARG A 220 -7.06 26.47 -11.31
C ARG A 220 -7.33 25.84 -12.68
N HIS A 221 -7.81 24.59 -12.71
CA HIS A 221 -8.11 23.82 -13.92
C HIS A 221 -9.59 23.43 -14.05
N MET A 222 -10.46 23.94 -13.17
CA MET A 222 -11.92 23.97 -13.33
C MET A 222 -12.36 25.41 -13.61
#